data_AF-A0AAW0VS39-F1
#
_entry.id   AF-A0AAW0VS39-F1
#
_cell.length_a   1.000
_cell.length_b   1.000
_cell.length_c   1.000
_cell.angle_alpha   90.00
_cell.angle_beta   90.00
_cell.angle_gamma   90.00
#
_symmetry.space_group_name_H-M   'P 1'
#
loop_
_entity.id
_entity.type
_entity.pdbx_description
1 polymer ?
#
loop_
_entity_poly.entity_id
_entity_poly.type
_entity_poly.pdbx_seq_one_letter_code
_entity_poly.pdbx_strand_id
1 'polypeptide(L)'
;MLIPPDHEGYGVMDLMWIVIVSDYVLKLVTVLVKTIITLMPHSIMHYQNRGKYFLVVEMGSQLYRSLAPIQPWLSYLLDGYAGPRKVLGVFLSATYMVCKGPDIVTKMKCFQSAIVKFIHSVNYGSTPSKSQLEDAGGLCPICHDDFLLPTMLSCKHIFCEQCVVTWFDRERTCPMCRTQVADDPAWRDGSTTHFMQLY
;
A
#
# COMPACT_ATOMS: atom_id res chain seq x y z
N MET A 1 2.75 9.11 -23.56
CA MET A 1 1.65 9.26 -24.54
C MET A 1 2.30 9.41 -25.90
N LEU A 2 2.58 8.28 -26.56
CA LEU A 2 3.23 8.21 -27.87
C LEU A 2 2.31 7.36 -28.72
N ILE A 3 1.42 8.00 -29.48
CA ILE A 3 0.58 7.32 -30.48
C ILE A 3 0.97 7.93 -31.83
N PRO A 4 1.63 7.19 -32.72
CA PRO A 4 1.87 7.63 -34.08
C PRO A 4 0.56 7.61 -34.89
N PRO A 5 0.39 8.55 -35.84
CA PRO A 5 -0.76 8.55 -36.73
C PRO A 5 -0.53 7.53 -37.86
N ASP A 6 -1.62 6.91 -38.29
CA ASP A 6 -1.74 6.18 -39.54
C ASP A 6 -1.10 4.79 -39.60
N HIS A 7 -1.80 3.78 -39.07
CA HIS A 7 -1.88 2.46 -39.70
C HIS A 7 -3.18 1.76 -39.30
N GLU A 8 -3.64 0.91 -40.21
CA GLU A 8 -4.83 0.05 -40.19
C GLU A 8 -5.27 -0.40 -38.78
N GLY A 9 -6.59 -0.44 -38.56
CA GLY A 9 -7.20 -0.62 -37.24
C GLY A 9 -6.46 -1.60 -36.33
N TYR A 10 -6.02 -1.11 -35.16
CA TYR A 10 -5.30 -1.87 -34.14
C TYR A 10 -5.84 -3.29 -34.01
N GLY A 11 -5.04 -4.27 -34.39
CA GLY A 11 -5.42 -5.66 -34.29
C GLY A 11 -5.45 -6.13 -32.83
N VAL A 12 -6.07 -7.29 -32.58
CA VAL A 12 -6.02 -7.95 -31.26
C VAL A 12 -4.56 -8.18 -30.82
N MET A 13 -3.66 -8.47 -31.76
CA MET A 13 -2.25 -8.71 -31.45
C MET A 13 -1.54 -7.44 -30.97
N ASP A 14 -1.84 -6.28 -31.57
CA ASP A 14 -1.26 -5.00 -31.15
C ASP A 14 -1.77 -4.61 -29.76
N LEU A 15 -3.07 -4.82 -29.50
CA LEU A 15 -3.65 -4.62 -28.17
C LEU A 15 -2.97 -5.49 -27.11
N MET A 16 -2.81 -6.78 -27.40
CA MET A 16 -2.16 -7.73 -26.48
C MET A 16 -0.71 -7.33 -26.24
N TRP A 17 0.04 -6.92 -27.27
CA TRP A 17 1.39 -6.40 -27.14
C TRP A 17 1.44 -5.15 -26.24
N ILE A 18 0.57 -4.17 -26.48
CA ILE A 18 0.48 -2.95 -25.67
C ILE A 18 0.22 -3.28 -24.20
N VAL A 19 -0.71 -4.18 -23.92
CA VAL A 19 -1.04 -4.59 -22.54
C VAL A 19 0.15 -5.29 -21.88
N ILE A 20 0.82 -6.22 -22.58
CA ILE A 20 1.98 -6.95 -22.06
C ILE A 20 3.17 -6.03 -21.80
N VAL A 21 3.50 -5.15 -22.74
CA VAL A 21 4.61 -4.20 -22.58
C VAL A 21 4.32 -3.24 -21.44
N SER A 22 3.09 -2.70 -21.36
CA SER A 22 2.69 -1.82 -20.26
C SER A 22 2.79 -2.54 -18.91
N ASP A 23 2.34 -3.79 -18.83
CA ASP A 23 2.45 -4.65 -17.66
C ASP A 23 3.91 -4.84 -17.20
N TYR A 24 4.79 -5.12 -18.15
CA TYR A 24 6.21 -5.31 -17.90
C TYR A 24 6.90 -4.03 -17.45
N VAL A 25 6.63 -2.90 -18.12
CA VAL A 25 7.17 -1.58 -17.72
C VAL A 25 6.75 -1.24 -16.30
N LEU A 26 5.50 -1.51 -15.91
CA LEU A 26 5.02 -1.26 -14.56
C LEU A 26 5.71 -2.12 -13.50
N LYS A 27 6.00 -3.39 -13.82
CA LYS A 27 6.82 -4.26 -12.95
C LYS A 27 8.21 -3.68 -12.76
N LEU A 28 8.87 -3.26 -13.85
CA LEU A 28 10.20 -2.66 -13.78
C LEU A 28 10.20 -1.39 -12.92
N VAL A 29 9.24 -0.48 -13.14
CA VAL A 29 9.09 0.73 -12.32
C VAL A 29 8.89 0.38 -10.84
N THR A 30 8.05 -0.61 -10.54
CA THR A 30 7.80 -1.04 -9.15
C THR A 30 9.06 -1.60 -8.49
N VAL A 31 9.83 -2.41 -9.21
CA VAL A 31 11.11 -2.95 -8.72
C VAL A 31 12.11 -1.81 -8.48
N LEU A 32 12.24 -0.86 -9.42
CA LEU A 32 13.11 0.30 -9.26
C LEU A 32 12.75 1.12 -8.01
N VAL A 33 11.47 1.39 -7.79
CA VAL A 33 10.98 2.10 -6.59
C VAL A 33 11.36 1.32 -5.32
N LYS A 34 11.16 0.00 -5.29
CA LYS A 34 11.55 -0.85 -4.14
C LYS A 34 13.07 -0.83 -3.89
N THR A 35 13.88 -0.84 -4.96
CA THR A 35 15.34 -0.73 -4.83
C THR A 35 15.75 0.63 -4.26
N ILE A 36 15.15 1.73 -4.74
CA ILE A 36 15.40 3.08 -4.19
C ILE A 36 15.04 3.13 -2.70
N ILE A 37 13.89 2.57 -2.30
CA ILE A 37 13.47 2.47 -0.89
C ILE A 37 14.50 1.65 -0.09
N THR A 38 15.05 0.58 -0.65
CA THR A 38 16.02 -0.27 0.04
C THR A 38 17.37 0.45 0.27
N LEU A 39 17.82 1.22 -0.72
CA LEU A 39 19.09 1.97 -0.69
C LEU A 39 19.03 3.25 0.14
N MET A 40 17.84 3.71 0.54
CA MET A 40 17.66 4.96 1.25
C MET A 40 18.28 4.90 2.67
N PRO A 41 19.06 5.93 3.06
CA PRO A 41 19.82 5.93 4.31
C PRO A 41 18.91 5.92 5.55
N HIS A 42 19.44 5.38 6.65
CA HIS A 42 18.75 5.25 7.93
C HIS A 42 18.19 6.59 8.45
N SER A 43 18.82 7.71 8.11
CA SER A 43 18.40 9.06 8.50
C SER A 43 17.04 9.49 7.92
N ILE A 44 16.61 8.91 6.80
CA ILE A 44 15.33 9.25 6.15
C ILE A 44 14.27 8.18 6.43
N MET A 45 14.68 6.90 6.49
CA MET A 45 13.77 5.79 6.72
C MET A 45 14.29 4.83 7.78
N HIS A 46 13.69 4.93 8.96
CA HIS A 46 13.84 3.94 10.01
C HIS A 46 13.42 2.55 9.51
N TYR A 47 14.23 1.54 9.86
CA TYR A 47 14.12 0.16 9.38
C TYR A 47 12.72 -0.45 9.55
N GLN A 48 12.00 -0.09 10.62
CA GLN A 48 10.69 -0.65 10.97
C GLN A 48 9.54 -0.18 10.06
N ASN A 49 9.69 0.98 9.42
CA ASN A 49 8.66 1.50 8.51
C ASN A 49 8.83 0.98 7.07
N ARG A 50 9.98 0.36 6.73
CA ARG A 50 10.27 -0.14 5.38
C ARG A 50 9.21 -1.14 4.88
N GLY A 51 8.74 -2.03 5.76
CA GLY A 51 7.65 -2.97 5.43
C GLY A 51 6.35 -2.27 5.03
N LYS A 52 6.01 -1.13 5.66
CA LYS A 52 4.81 -0.35 5.32
C LYS A 52 4.96 0.35 3.97
N TYR A 53 6.13 0.92 3.68
CA TYR A 53 6.43 1.49 2.36
C TYR A 53 6.32 0.43 1.26
N PHE A 54 6.90 -0.76 1.48
CA PHE A 54 6.79 -1.86 0.53
C PHE A 54 5.34 -2.32 0.34
N LEU A 55 4.54 -2.38 1.42
CA LEU A 55 3.13 -2.73 1.34
C LEU A 55 2.33 -1.72 0.50
N VAL A 56 2.51 -0.41 0.73
CA VAL A 56 1.82 0.64 -0.04
C VAL A 56 2.25 0.61 -1.50
N VAL A 57 3.56 0.48 -1.78
CA VAL A 57 4.08 0.39 -3.14
C VAL A 57 3.55 -0.84 -3.88
N GLU A 58 3.52 -1.99 -3.21
CA GLU A 58 3.00 -3.24 -3.79
C GLU A 58 1.50 -3.11 -4.12
N MET A 59 0.67 -2.74 -3.14
CA MET A 59 -0.78 -2.60 -3.33
C MET A 59 -1.12 -1.51 -4.35
N GLY A 60 -0.37 -0.40 -4.35
CA GLY A 60 -0.50 0.67 -5.34
C GLY A 60 -0.17 0.17 -6.76
N SER A 61 0.91 -0.60 -6.91
CA SER A 61 1.28 -1.18 -8.21
C SER A 61 0.23 -2.15 -8.73
N GLN A 62 -0.37 -2.97 -7.87
CA GLN A 62 -1.39 -3.94 -8.23
C GLN A 62 -2.69 -3.26 -8.66
N LEU A 63 -3.10 -2.19 -7.97
CA LEU A 63 -4.24 -1.36 -8.37
C LEU A 63 -3.97 -0.68 -9.72
N TYR A 64 -2.80 -0.09 -9.92
CA TYR A 64 -2.49 0.54 -11.20
C TYR A 64 -2.48 -0.49 -12.36
N ARG A 65 -1.88 -1.67 -12.14
CA ARG A 65 -1.87 -2.77 -13.12
C ARG A 65 -3.26 -3.32 -13.43
N SER A 66 -4.24 -3.22 -12.54
CA SER A 66 -5.63 -3.59 -12.86
C SER A 66 -6.35 -2.53 -13.69
N LEU A 67 -5.93 -1.27 -13.58
CA LEU A 67 -6.50 -0.13 -14.31
C LEU A 67 -5.86 0.06 -15.70
N ALA A 68 -4.55 -0.19 -15.85
CA ALA A 68 -3.81 0.08 -17.08
C ALA A 68 -4.40 -0.59 -18.34
N PRO A 69 -4.91 -1.84 -18.31
CA PRO A 69 -5.52 -2.46 -19.49
C PRO A 69 -6.89 -1.88 -19.86
N ILE A 70 -7.58 -1.19 -18.95
CA ILE A 70 -8.95 -0.72 -19.17
C ILE A 70 -9.02 0.23 -20.36
N GLN A 71 -8.11 1.21 -20.43
CA GLN A 71 -8.14 2.20 -21.51
C GLN A 71 -7.92 1.55 -22.90
N PRO A 72 -6.87 0.73 -23.13
CA PRO A 72 -6.69 0.05 -24.41
C PRO A 72 -7.86 -0.88 -24.78
N TRP A 73 -8.39 -1.64 -23.82
CA TRP A 73 -9.53 -2.55 -24.08
C TRP A 73 -10.81 -1.79 -24.42
N LEU A 74 -11.11 -0.69 -23.73
CA LEU A 74 -12.28 0.15 -24.03
C LEU A 74 -12.15 0.81 -25.40
N SER A 75 -10.97 1.38 -25.73
CA SER A 75 -10.73 1.94 -27.06
C SER A 75 -10.91 0.88 -28.16
N TYR A 76 -10.33 -0.31 -27.98
CA TYR A 76 -10.50 -1.41 -28.94
C TYR A 76 -11.96 -1.86 -29.09
N LEU A 77 -12.70 -2.01 -27.99
CA LEU A 77 -14.10 -2.48 -28.02
C LEU A 77 -15.08 -1.43 -28.55
N LEU A 78 -14.81 -0.14 -28.37
CA LEU A 78 -15.68 0.94 -28.85
C LEU A 78 -15.35 1.34 -30.30
N ASP A 79 -14.08 1.38 -30.66
CA ASP A 79 -13.63 1.82 -31.99
C ASP A 79 -13.48 0.67 -32.99
N GLY A 80 -13.36 -0.58 -32.51
CA GLY A 80 -13.23 -1.78 -33.36
C GLY A 80 -14.51 -2.17 -34.12
N TYR A 81 -15.67 -1.58 -33.79
CA TYR A 81 -16.93 -1.83 -34.47
C TYR A 81 -17.46 -0.57 -35.17
N ALA A 82 -17.81 -0.69 -36.45
CA ALA A 82 -18.42 0.38 -37.24
C ALA A 82 -19.85 0.05 -37.67
N GLY A 83 -20.67 1.09 -37.92
CA GLY A 83 -22.05 0.98 -38.37
C GLY A 83 -23.00 0.39 -37.30
N PRO A 84 -24.02 -0.39 -37.68
CA PRO A 84 -24.97 -1.01 -36.74
C PRO A 84 -24.30 -1.90 -35.66
N ARG A 85 -23.09 -2.42 -35.94
CA ARG A 85 -22.31 -3.23 -35.00
C ARG A 85 -21.72 -2.44 -33.84
N LYS A 86 -21.74 -1.09 -33.86
CA LYS A 86 -21.33 -0.26 -32.71
C LYS A 86 -22.10 -0.59 -31.44
N VAL A 87 -23.38 -0.95 -31.58
CA VAL A 87 -24.24 -1.38 -30.47
C VAL A 87 -23.63 -2.60 -29.76
N LEU A 88 -23.09 -3.56 -30.52
CA LEU A 88 -22.40 -4.72 -29.97
C LEU A 88 -21.12 -4.32 -29.20
N GLY A 89 -20.32 -3.39 -29.75
CA GLY A 89 -19.13 -2.86 -29.07
C GLY A 89 -19.45 -2.20 -27.72
N VAL A 90 -20.54 -1.42 -27.66
CA VAL A 90 -21.03 -0.82 -26.41
C VAL A 90 -21.43 -1.90 -25.41
N PHE A 91 -22.21 -2.91 -25.83
CA PHE A 91 -22.59 -4.02 -24.95
C PHE A 91 -21.37 -4.78 -24.42
N LEU A 92 -20.40 -5.11 -25.28
CA LEU A 92 -19.17 -5.80 -24.88
C LEU A 92 -18.33 -4.96 -23.90
N SER A 93 -18.23 -3.64 -24.13
CA SER A 93 -17.53 -2.74 -23.21
C SER A 93 -18.22 -2.66 -21.85
N ALA A 94 -19.55 -2.66 -21.81
CA ALA A 94 -20.32 -2.68 -20.57
C ALA A 94 -20.11 -4.01 -19.81
N THR A 95 -20.19 -5.15 -20.51
CA THR A 95 -19.89 -6.47 -19.92
C THR A 95 -18.47 -6.54 -19.39
N TYR A 96 -17.48 -6.04 -20.15
CA TYR A 96 -16.09 -5.96 -19.70
C TYR A 96 -15.95 -5.17 -18.39
N MET A 97 -16.57 -3.99 -18.31
CA MET A 97 -16.51 -3.15 -17.10
C MET A 97 -17.18 -3.82 -15.90
N VAL A 98 -18.32 -4.49 -16.10
CA VAL A 98 -19.00 -5.25 -15.04
C VAL A 98 -18.13 -6.40 -14.53
N CYS A 99 -17.49 -7.15 -15.43
CA CYS A 99 -16.58 -8.23 -15.05
C CYS A 99 -15.29 -7.71 -14.38
N LYS A 100 -14.79 -6.54 -14.79
CA LYS A 100 -13.55 -5.96 -14.25
C LYS A 100 -13.76 -5.23 -12.92
N GLY A 101 -14.97 -4.72 -12.67
CA GLY A 101 -15.32 -3.96 -11.47
C GLY A 101 -14.92 -4.64 -10.15
N PRO A 102 -15.29 -5.91 -9.89
CA PRO A 102 -14.93 -6.61 -8.66
C PRO A 102 -13.42 -6.70 -8.39
N ASP A 103 -12.59 -6.94 -9.42
CA ASP A 103 -11.13 -6.96 -9.32
C ASP A 103 -10.59 -5.58 -8.87
N ILE A 104 -11.10 -4.50 -9.46
CA ILE A 104 -10.71 -3.13 -9.12
C ILE A 104 -11.14 -2.80 -7.67
N VAL A 105 -12.38 -3.11 -7.30
CA VAL A 105 -12.89 -2.84 -5.94
C VAL A 105 -12.08 -3.58 -4.90
N THR A 106 -11.73 -4.84 -5.15
CA THR A 106 -10.89 -5.64 -4.24
C THR A 106 -9.52 -4.99 -4.05
N LYS A 107 -8.83 -4.65 -5.15
CA LYS A 107 -7.51 -4.00 -5.11
C LYS A 107 -7.57 -2.61 -4.49
N MET A 108 -8.64 -1.86 -4.72
CA MET A 108 -8.86 -0.54 -4.12
C MET A 108 -9.02 -0.63 -2.60
N LYS A 109 -9.80 -1.60 -2.10
CA LYS A 109 -9.92 -1.86 -0.66
C LYS A 109 -8.59 -2.28 -0.04
N CYS A 110 -7.84 -3.16 -0.70
CA CYS A 110 -6.50 -3.55 -0.25
C CYS A 110 -5.55 -2.34 -0.20
N PHE A 111 -5.56 -1.48 -1.21
CA PHE A 111 -4.74 -0.27 -1.24
C PHE A 111 -5.15 0.74 -0.17
N GLN A 112 -6.45 0.96 0.04
CA GLN A 112 -6.95 1.78 1.14
C GLN A 112 -6.52 1.23 2.49
N SER A 113 -6.60 -0.09 2.70
CA SER A 113 -6.10 -0.73 3.92
C SER A 113 -4.59 -0.53 4.10
N ALA A 114 -3.79 -0.63 3.04
CA ALA A 114 -2.36 -0.36 3.07
C ALA A 114 -2.04 1.10 3.41
N ILE A 115 -2.77 2.06 2.83
CA ILE A 115 -2.65 3.49 3.16
C ILE A 115 -3.03 3.73 4.63
N VAL A 116 -4.13 3.15 5.10
CA VAL A 116 -4.53 3.27 6.51
C VAL A 116 -3.45 2.68 7.41
N LYS A 117 -2.89 1.50 7.13
CA LYS A 117 -1.77 0.92 7.90
C LYS A 117 -0.49 1.74 7.83
N PHE A 118 -0.31 2.53 6.77
CA PHE A 118 0.82 3.43 6.61
C PHE A 118 0.64 4.72 7.43
N ILE A 119 -0.56 5.32 7.38
CA ILE A 119 -0.91 6.56 8.11
C ILE A 119 -1.06 6.29 9.60
N HIS A 120 -1.75 5.21 9.96
CA HIS A 120 -1.81 4.69 11.31
C HIS A 120 -0.47 3.98 11.59
N SER A 121 0.64 4.74 11.68
CA SER A 121 1.67 4.39 12.66
C SER A 121 0.91 4.21 13.96
N VAL A 122 0.97 3.00 14.50
CA VAL A 122 0.02 2.52 15.49
C VAL A 122 0.03 3.49 16.67
N ASN A 123 -1.02 4.29 16.82
CA ASN A 123 -1.24 5.08 18.03
C ASN A 123 -1.50 4.08 19.16
N TYR A 124 -0.43 3.57 19.77
CA TYR A 124 -0.48 2.68 20.93
C TYR A 124 -0.96 3.41 22.20
N GLY A 125 -1.30 4.69 22.07
CA GLY A 125 -1.55 5.60 23.15
C GLY A 125 -2.08 6.96 22.68
N SER A 126 -2.24 7.87 23.62
CA SER A 126 -2.64 9.26 23.39
C SER A 126 -1.44 10.21 23.51
N THR A 127 -1.53 11.41 22.93
CA THR A 127 -0.52 12.45 23.15
C THR A 127 -0.64 13.00 24.60
N PRO A 128 0.42 12.96 25.42
CA PRO A 128 0.38 13.48 26.79
C PRO A 128 0.38 15.02 26.82
N SER A 129 -0.16 15.59 27.89
CA SER A 129 -0.04 17.04 28.17
C SER A 129 1.39 17.39 28.62
N LYS A 130 1.75 18.68 28.54
CA LYS A 130 3.06 19.17 29.05
C LYS A 130 3.29 18.85 30.52
N SER A 131 2.26 18.96 31.35
CA SER A 131 2.34 18.62 32.78
C SER A 131 2.65 17.13 32.99
N GLN A 132 2.05 16.24 32.19
CA GLN A 132 2.30 14.80 32.28
C GLN A 132 3.72 14.42 31.83
N LEU A 133 4.33 15.19 30.92
CA LEU A 133 5.72 15.02 30.51
C LEU A 133 6.70 15.42 31.62
N GLU A 134 6.39 16.52 32.32
CA GLU A 134 7.16 16.98 33.49
C GLU A 134 7.10 15.95 34.63
N ASP A 135 5.90 15.42 34.93
CA ASP A 135 5.68 14.38 35.94
C ASP A 135 6.41 13.07 35.62
N ALA A 136 6.60 12.76 34.33
CA ALA A 136 7.31 11.56 33.86
C ALA A 136 8.84 11.70 33.86
N GLY A 137 9.39 12.84 34.30
CA GLY A 137 10.84 13.05 34.39
C GLY A 137 11.50 13.58 33.11
N GLY A 138 10.71 14.06 32.13
CA GLY A 138 11.20 14.80 30.96
C GLY A 138 11.98 14.01 29.90
N LEU A 139 12.46 12.80 30.22
CA LEU A 139 13.26 11.95 29.34
C LEU A 139 12.55 10.64 29.02
N CYS A 140 12.73 10.13 27.80
CA CYS A 140 12.19 8.84 27.41
C CYS A 140 12.96 7.67 28.07
N PRO A 141 12.29 6.72 28.75
CA PRO A 141 12.96 5.58 29.41
C PRO A 141 13.66 4.58 28.49
N ILE A 142 13.41 4.65 27.17
CA ILE A 142 14.01 3.74 26.18
C ILE A 142 15.28 4.36 25.60
N CYS A 143 15.20 5.58 25.06
CA CYS A 143 16.35 6.24 24.44
C CYS A 143 17.16 7.11 25.41
N HIS A 144 16.64 7.40 26.61
CA HIS A 144 17.25 8.29 27.60
C HIS A 144 17.53 9.71 27.08
N ASP A 145 16.69 10.17 26.17
CA ASP A 145 16.78 11.47 25.51
C ASP A 145 15.42 12.20 25.62
N ASP A 146 15.38 13.47 25.24
CA ASP A 146 14.16 14.27 25.21
C ASP A 146 13.07 13.59 24.37
N PHE A 147 11.82 13.76 24.79
CA PHE A 147 10.69 13.13 24.10
C PHE A 147 10.50 13.68 22.67
N LEU A 148 10.72 12.82 21.68
CA LEU A 148 10.33 13.04 20.29
C LEU A 148 8.97 12.39 20.03
N LEU A 149 7.96 13.22 19.77
CA LEU A 149 6.56 12.78 19.57
C LEU A 149 6.10 11.85 20.72
N PRO A 150 5.95 12.38 21.94
CA PRO A 150 5.61 11.56 23.10
C PRO A 150 4.25 10.87 22.94
N THR A 151 4.21 9.60 23.31
CA THR A 151 3.00 8.76 23.29
C THR A 151 2.81 8.15 24.67
N MET A 152 1.63 8.38 25.26
CA MET A 152 1.20 7.82 26.54
C MET A 152 0.37 6.57 26.30
N LEU A 153 0.87 5.41 26.71
CA LEU A 153 0.16 4.14 26.59
C LEU A 153 -1.07 4.06 27.52
N SER A 154 -1.93 3.06 27.33
CA SER A 154 -3.09 2.80 28.22
C SER A 154 -2.71 2.60 29.69
N CYS A 155 -1.50 2.11 29.96
CA CYS A 155 -0.91 1.99 31.29
C CYS A 155 -0.31 3.30 31.84
N LYS A 156 -0.51 4.43 31.15
CA LYS A 156 -0.04 5.79 31.48
C LYS A 156 1.47 6.03 31.39
N HIS A 157 2.24 5.06 30.93
CA HIS A 157 3.67 5.23 30.68
C HIS A 157 3.94 5.97 29.36
N ILE A 158 4.90 6.90 29.39
CA ILE A 158 5.22 7.79 28.27
C ILE A 158 6.56 7.39 27.64
N PHE A 159 6.58 7.31 26.31
CA PHE A 159 7.75 7.02 25.51
C PHE A 159 7.75 7.88 24.24
N CYS A 160 8.88 7.99 23.54
CA CYS A 160 8.87 8.45 22.15
C CYS A 160 8.06 7.47 21.29
N GLU A 161 7.26 7.97 20.35
CA GLU A 161 6.46 7.13 19.44
C GLU A 161 7.33 6.05 18.77
N GLN A 162 8.50 6.45 18.24
CA GLN A 162 9.42 5.53 17.57
C GLN A 162 10.01 4.48 18.51
N CYS A 163 10.32 4.86 19.75
CA CYS A 163 10.89 3.95 20.74
C CYS A 163 9.89 2.85 21.12
N VAL A 164 8.63 3.22 21.32
CA VAL A 164 7.60 2.27 21.74
C VAL A 164 7.13 1.39 20.59
N VAL A 165 7.06 1.93 19.36
CA VAL A 165 6.83 1.13 18.14
C VAL A 165 7.93 0.07 17.98
N THR A 166 9.20 0.45 18.17
CA THR A 166 10.35 -0.46 18.12
C THR A 166 10.23 -1.60 19.12
N TRP A 167 9.81 -1.27 20.34
CA TRP A 167 9.63 -2.26 21.38
C TRP A 167 8.52 -3.25 21.02
N PHE A 168 7.37 -2.74 20.55
CA PHE A 168 6.22 -3.56 20.14
C PHE A 168 6.45 -4.44 18.90
N ASP A 169 7.53 -4.21 18.15
CA ASP A 169 7.96 -5.15 17.11
C ASP A 169 8.53 -6.45 17.70
N ARG A 170 9.03 -6.43 18.94
CA ARG A 170 9.61 -7.60 19.64
C ARG A 170 8.72 -8.13 20.75
N GLU A 171 8.12 -7.23 21.53
CA GLU A 171 7.47 -7.55 22.80
C GLU A 171 6.20 -6.71 22.93
N ARG A 172 5.04 -7.34 23.17
CA ARG A 172 3.71 -6.66 23.13
C ARG A 172 3.30 -5.98 24.44
N THR A 173 4.24 -5.92 25.37
CA THR A 173 4.02 -5.45 26.73
C THR A 173 4.72 -4.11 26.93
N CYS A 174 4.19 -3.28 27.84
CA CYS A 174 4.85 -2.02 28.17
C CYS A 174 6.28 -2.27 28.69
N PRO A 175 7.31 -1.55 28.20
CA PRO A 175 8.69 -1.71 28.66
C PRO A 175 8.89 -1.53 30.17
N MET A 176 8.03 -0.72 30.81
CA MET A 176 8.15 -0.41 32.24
C MET A 176 7.32 -1.34 33.13
N CYS A 177 6.05 -1.58 32.81
CA CYS A 177 5.14 -2.36 33.68
C CYS A 177 4.72 -3.71 33.13
N ARG A 178 5.12 -4.06 31.91
CA ARG A 178 4.76 -5.29 31.21
C ARG A 178 3.25 -5.52 31.02
N THR A 179 2.42 -4.50 31.22
CA THR A 179 0.99 -4.55 30.86
C THR A 179 0.87 -4.76 29.35
N GLN A 180 -0.04 -5.64 28.92
CA GLN A 180 -0.31 -5.86 27.49
C GLN A 180 -0.99 -4.62 26.89
N VAL A 181 -0.42 -4.07 25.82
CA VAL A 181 -0.89 -2.80 25.23
C VAL A 181 -1.41 -2.97 23.80
N ALA A 182 -0.98 -4.01 23.08
CA ALA A 182 -1.39 -4.24 21.70
C ALA A 182 -2.00 -5.63 21.50
N ASP A 183 -3.23 -5.69 20.97
CA ASP A 183 -3.87 -6.92 20.51
C ASP A 183 -3.11 -7.55 19.33
N ASP A 184 -3.23 -8.86 19.18
CA ASP A 184 -2.54 -9.63 18.14
C ASP A 184 -3.03 -9.26 16.74
N PRO A 185 -2.25 -8.56 15.90
CA PRO A 185 -2.64 -8.20 14.57
C PRO A 185 -2.22 -9.39 13.71
N ALA A 186 -3.17 -10.30 13.46
CA ALA A 186 -3.05 -11.43 12.53
C ALA A 186 -2.61 -11.04 11.09
N TRP A 187 -2.33 -9.76 10.83
CA TRP A 187 -1.86 -9.22 9.56
C TRP A 187 -0.33 -9.02 9.50
N ARG A 188 0.40 -9.18 10.61
CA ARG A 188 1.80 -8.72 10.75
C ARG A 188 2.86 -9.82 10.58
N ASP A 189 2.47 -11.08 10.65
CA ASP A 189 3.35 -12.24 10.39
C ASP A 189 3.78 -12.32 8.92
N GLY A 190 3.18 -11.53 8.03
CA GLY A 190 3.41 -11.66 6.59
C GLY A 190 3.04 -13.06 6.09
N SER A 191 2.33 -13.85 6.90
CA SER A 191 1.81 -15.12 6.46
C SER A 191 0.70 -14.77 5.47
N THR A 192 1.07 -14.87 4.20
CA THR A 192 0.05 -15.21 3.22
C THR A 192 -0.48 -16.53 3.74
N THR A 193 -1.79 -16.61 4.03
CA THR A 193 -2.42 -17.90 4.32
C THR A 193 -1.83 -18.92 3.35
N HIS A 194 -1.36 -20.07 3.86
CA HIS A 194 -0.78 -21.16 3.05
C HIS A 194 -1.73 -21.71 1.97
N PHE A 195 -2.91 -21.11 1.81
CA PHE A 195 -3.75 -21.27 0.65
C PHE A 195 -3.06 -20.70 -0.58
N MET A 196 -2.51 -21.63 -1.35
CA MET A 196 -2.08 -21.48 -2.74
C MET A 196 -3.09 -20.63 -3.50
N GLN A 197 -2.82 -19.34 -3.65
CA GLN A 197 -3.54 -18.46 -4.56
C GLN A 197 -3.03 -18.77 -5.96
N LEU A 198 -3.60 -19.83 -6.54
CA LEU A 198 -3.54 -20.08 -7.98
C LEU A 198 -4.29 -18.94 -8.66
N TYR A 199 -3.52 -18.00 -9.22
CA TYR A 199 -3.96 -17.14 -10.32
C TYR A 199 -3.75 -17.87 -11.65
#